data_AF-A0A5C4JDK2-F1
#
_entry.id   AF-A0A5C4JDK2-F1
#
_cell.length_a   1.000
_cell.length_b   1.000
_cell.length_c   1.000
_cell.angle_alpha   90.00
_cell.angle_beta   90.00
_cell.angle_gamma   90.00
#
_symmetry.space_group_name_H-M   'P 1'
#
loop_
_entity.id
_entity.type
_entity.pdbx_description
1 polymer ?
#
loop_
_entity_poly.entity_id
_entity_poly.type
_entity_poly.pdbx_seq_one_letter_code
_entity_poly.pdbx_strand_id
1 'polypeptide(L)'
;MASGGHDPDDLHGSLNHAWAWYTASMGYRMQAANLYLFAIAGYVAAYIASLQAKLDVVAGFCGLAASVSALVFALLGKRSREYLAAAAAPLAVLQDQLAQRVGVDELRMVERVTSVRPRWRSTAYLGNAFSIFIAGVFLSGSLYAFLR
;
A
#
# COMPACT_ATOMS: atom_id res chain seq x y z
N MET A 1 28.87 6.15 -36.23
CA MET A 1 28.85 6.67 -34.85
C MET A 1 27.82 7.79 -34.79
N ALA A 2 26.55 7.45 -34.54
CA ALA A 2 25.50 8.45 -34.40
C ALA A 2 25.58 8.99 -32.97
N SER A 3 25.97 10.26 -32.82
CA SER A 3 25.78 11.02 -31.59
C SER A 3 24.28 11.24 -31.42
N GLY A 4 23.61 10.26 -30.80
CA GLY A 4 22.21 10.37 -30.41
C GLY A 4 22.06 11.41 -29.31
N GLY A 5 22.03 12.68 -29.69
CA GLY A 5 21.57 13.75 -28.82
C GLY A 5 20.12 13.46 -28.48
N HIS A 6 19.87 12.88 -27.30
CA HIS A 6 18.53 12.84 -26.73
C HIS A 6 18.07 14.29 -26.56
N ASP A 7 17.05 14.67 -27.33
CA ASP A 7 16.42 15.98 -27.25
C ASP A 7 16.01 16.23 -25.80
N PRO A 8 16.21 17.42 -25.22
CA PRO A 8 15.70 17.76 -23.88
C PRO A 8 14.20 17.44 -23.71
N ASP A 9 13.43 17.45 -24.81
CA ASP A 9 12.02 17.09 -24.85
C ASP A 9 11.77 15.60 -24.53
N ASP A 10 12.68 14.69 -24.90
CA ASP A 10 12.55 13.24 -24.63
C ASP A 10 12.72 12.91 -23.14
N LEU A 11 13.61 13.62 -22.45
CA LEU A 11 13.83 13.45 -21.01
C LEU A 11 12.62 13.94 -20.21
N HIS A 12 12.08 15.10 -20.59
CA HIS A 12 10.88 15.65 -19.95
C HIS A 12 9.66 14.74 -20.14
N GLY A 13 9.46 14.21 -21.34
CA GLY A 13 8.41 13.23 -21.63
C GLY A 13 8.54 11.95 -20.80
N SER A 14 9.75 11.39 -20.73
CA SER A 14 10.05 10.18 -19.95
C SER A 14 9.83 10.39 -18.44
N LEU A 15 10.25 11.53 -17.90
CA LEU A 15 10.05 11.88 -16.51
C LEU A 15 8.57 12.08 -16.18
N ASN A 16 7.83 12.78 -17.03
CA ASN A 16 6.39 12.98 -16.85
C ASN A 16 5.62 11.65 -16.91
N HIS A 17 5.99 10.74 -17.82
CA HIS A 17 5.39 9.42 -17.89
C HIS A 17 5.68 8.59 -16.62
N ALA A 18 6.93 8.53 -16.17
CA ALA A 18 7.30 7.82 -14.95
C ALA A 18 6.61 8.41 -13.71
N TRP A 19 6.47 9.74 -13.64
CA TRP A 19 5.76 10.44 -12.58
C TRP A 19 4.25 10.18 -12.58
N ALA A 20 3.61 10.20 -13.75
CA ALA A 20 2.21 9.85 -13.92
C ALA A 20 1.93 8.41 -13.47
N TRP A 21 2.82 7.48 -13.81
CA TRP A 21 2.70 6.09 -13.36
C TRP A 21 2.86 5.96 -11.83
N TYR A 22 3.80 6.69 -11.25
CA TYR A 22 4.02 6.71 -9.80
C TYR A 22 2.80 7.26 -9.04
N THR A 23 2.29 8.41 -9.48
CA THR A 23 1.12 9.06 -8.88
C THR A 23 -0.14 8.21 -9.01
N ALA A 24 -0.38 7.60 -10.16
CA ALA A 24 -1.49 6.65 -10.35
C ALA A 24 -1.38 5.45 -9.39
N SER A 25 -0.18 4.86 -9.26
CA SER A 25 0.06 3.74 -8.33
C SER A 25 -0.13 4.14 -6.87
N MET A 26 0.23 5.37 -6.51
CA MET A 26 0.03 5.90 -5.16
C MET A 26 -1.46 6.18 -4.87
N GLY A 27 -2.19 6.71 -5.84
CA GLY A 27 -3.64 6.94 -5.75
C GLY A 27 -4.42 5.65 -5.51
N TYR A 28 -4.12 4.59 -6.26
CA TYR A 28 -4.75 3.27 -6.07
C TYR A 28 -4.58 2.74 -4.64
N ARG A 29 -3.40 2.93 -4.03
CA ARG A 29 -3.15 2.51 -2.64
C ARG A 29 -3.99 3.27 -1.63
N MET A 30 -4.14 4.59 -1.79
CA MET A 30 -4.97 5.39 -0.89
C MET A 30 -6.45 5.00 -1.02
N GLN A 31 -6.93 4.79 -2.24
CA GLN A 31 -8.31 4.38 -2.48
C GLN A 31 -8.59 2.99 -1.91
N ALA A 32 -7.66 2.03 -2.07
CA ALA A 32 -7.77 0.70 -1.48
C ALA A 32 -7.79 0.75 0.06
N ALA A 33 -6.97 1.62 0.68
CA ALA A 33 -6.98 1.83 2.13
C ALA A 33 -8.32 2.39 2.63
N ASN A 34 -8.88 3.38 1.92
CA ASN A 34 -10.18 3.95 2.26
C ASN A 34 -11.30 2.90 2.16
N LEU A 35 -11.33 2.13 1.06
CA LEU A 35 -12.30 1.04 0.89
C LEU A 35 -12.21 0.01 2.01
N TYR A 36 -11.00 -0.34 2.42
CA TYR A 36 -10.78 -1.29 3.51
C TYR A 36 -11.26 -0.77 4.86
N LEU A 37 -11.09 0.53 5.15
CA LEU A 37 -11.64 1.15 6.37
C LEU A 37 -13.17 1.08 6.41
N PHE A 38 -13.82 1.35 5.28
CA PHE A 38 -15.28 1.18 5.17
C PHE A 38 -15.69 -0.28 5.36
N ALA A 39 -14.96 -1.23 4.78
CA ALA A 39 -15.23 -2.65 4.96
C ALA A 39 -15.11 -3.08 6.43
N ILE A 40 -14.05 -2.69 7.14
CA ILE A 40 -13.89 -2.97 8.57
C ILE A 40 -15.05 -2.40 9.37
N ALA A 41 -15.42 -1.14 9.15
CA ALA A 41 -16.53 -0.51 9.85
C ALA A 41 -17.84 -1.30 9.64
N GLY A 42 -18.09 -1.75 8.41
CA GLY A 42 -19.20 -2.62 8.08
C GLY A 42 -19.15 -3.96 8.80
N TYR A 43 -17.98 -4.63 8.85
CA TYR A 43 -17.82 -5.88 9.57
C TYR A 43 -18.04 -5.74 11.07
N VAL A 44 -17.55 -4.66 11.70
CA VAL A 44 -17.80 -4.37 13.12
C VAL A 44 -19.28 -4.19 13.37
N ALA A 45 -19.97 -3.39 12.56
CA ALA A 45 -21.41 -3.15 12.69
C ALA A 45 -22.21 -4.45 12.53
N ALA A 46 -21.89 -5.26 11.51
CA ALA A 46 -22.54 -6.55 11.27
C ALA A 46 -22.29 -7.55 12.40
N TYR A 47 -21.07 -7.60 12.95
CA TYR A 47 -20.72 -8.43 14.08
C TYR A 47 -21.51 -8.05 15.34
N ILE A 48 -21.57 -6.76 15.67
CA ILE A 48 -22.34 -6.27 16.83
C ILE A 48 -23.84 -6.55 16.65
N ALA A 49 -24.39 -6.29 15.45
CA ALA A 49 -25.80 -6.52 15.16
C ALA A 49 -26.18 -8.01 15.26
N SER A 50 -25.33 -8.91 14.76
CA SER A 50 -25.56 -10.36 14.85
C SER A 50 -25.48 -10.87 16.29
N LEU A 51 -24.57 -10.35 17.11
CA LEU A 51 -24.53 -10.65 18.54
C LEU A 51 -25.80 -10.18 19.27
N GLN A 52 -26.31 -8.98 18.96
CA GLN A 52 -27.56 -8.47 19.54
C GLN A 52 -28.77 -9.32 19.15
N ALA A 53 -28.79 -9.84 17.92
CA ALA A 53 -29.83 -10.74 17.42
C ALA A 53 -29.70 -12.19 17.92
N LYS A 54 -28.68 -12.51 18.74
CA LYS A 54 -28.35 -13.88 19.19
C LYS A 54 -28.12 -14.85 18.02
N LEU A 55 -27.60 -14.35 16.91
CA LEU A 55 -27.24 -15.13 15.73
C LEU A 55 -25.74 -15.42 15.77
N ASP A 56 -25.33 -16.27 16.71
CA ASP A 56 -23.92 -16.52 17.03
C ASP A 56 -23.13 -17.08 15.84
N VAL A 57 -23.76 -17.92 15.02
CA VAL A 57 -23.18 -18.43 13.77
C VAL A 57 -22.87 -17.30 12.79
N VAL A 58 -23.79 -16.33 12.65
CA VAL A 58 -23.61 -15.18 11.73
C VAL A 58 -22.49 -14.27 12.25
N ALA A 59 -22.42 -14.04 13.57
CA ALA A 59 -21.32 -13.31 14.19
C ALA A 59 -19.97 -14.00 13.94
N GLY A 60 -19.93 -15.33 14.07
CA GLY A 60 -18.77 -16.14 13.72
C GLY A 60 -18.29 -15.92 12.28
N PHE A 61 -19.21 -15.96 11.31
CA PHE A 61 -18.90 -15.70 9.90
C PHE A 61 -18.44 -14.26 9.65
N CYS A 62 -19.06 -13.26 10.29
CA CYS A 62 -18.64 -11.87 10.18
C CYS A 62 -17.18 -11.69 10.65
N GLY A 63 -16.80 -12.30 11.78
CA GLY A 63 -15.43 -12.27 12.27
C GLY A 63 -14.44 -12.97 11.34
N LEU A 64 -14.83 -14.12 10.77
CA LEU A 64 -13.98 -14.85 9.81
C LEU A 64 -13.78 -14.04 8.53
N ALA A 65 -14.86 -13.47 7.97
CA ALA A 65 -14.80 -12.62 6.78
C ALA A 65 -13.92 -11.38 7.02
N ALA A 66 -14.05 -10.74 8.18
CA ALA A 66 -13.20 -9.62 8.57
C ALA A 66 -11.72 -10.02 8.64
N SER A 67 -11.40 -11.17 9.25
CA SER A 67 -10.02 -11.69 9.31
C SER A 67 -9.44 -11.99 7.93
N VAL A 68 -10.21 -12.63 7.04
CA VAL A 68 -9.76 -12.90 5.66
C VAL A 68 -9.53 -11.59 4.90
N SER A 69 -10.43 -10.62 5.05
CA SER A 69 -10.30 -9.31 4.40
C SER A 69 -9.01 -8.58 4.85
N ALA A 70 -8.64 -8.70 6.12
CA ALA A 70 -7.41 -8.12 6.66
C ALA A 70 -6.14 -8.75 6.06
N LEU A 71 -6.15 -10.07 5.87
CA LEU A 71 -5.06 -10.77 5.19
C LEU A 71 -4.95 -10.38 3.72
N VAL A 72 -6.08 -10.29 3.02
CA VAL A 72 -6.12 -9.84 1.61
C VAL A 72 -5.59 -8.41 1.50
N PHE A 73 -5.98 -7.50 2.40
CA PHE A 73 -5.46 -6.14 2.43
C PHE A 73 -3.95 -6.09 2.67
N ALA A 74 -3.43 -6.92 3.58
CA ALA A 74 -2.00 -7.02 3.83
C ALA A 74 -1.23 -7.50 2.58
N LEU A 75 -1.75 -8.50 1.87
CA LEU A 75 -1.19 -9.02 0.63
C LEU A 75 -1.22 -7.98 -0.51
N LEU A 76 -2.35 -7.29 -0.71
CA LEU A 76 -2.45 -6.19 -1.66
C LEU A 76 -1.45 -5.09 -1.32
N GLY A 77 -1.34 -4.73 -0.04
CA GLY A 77 -0.39 -3.75 0.43
C GLY A 77 1.06 -4.14 0.14
N LYS A 78 1.42 -5.43 0.18
CA LYS A 78 2.74 -5.92 -0.23
C LYS A 78 2.93 -5.79 -1.75
N ARG A 79 1.97 -6.27 -2.54
CA ARG A 79 2.04 -6.21 -4.01
C ARG A 79 2.12 -4.78 -4.55
N SER A 80 1.35 -3.84 -3.98
CA SER A 80 1.44 -2.42 -4.36
C SER A 80 2.80 -1.80 -4.04
N ARG A 81 3.52 -2.31 -3.04
CA ARG A 81 4.90 -1.86 -2.75
C ARG A 81 5.87 -2.36 -3.81
N GLU A 82 5.71 -3.59 -4.29
CA GLU A 82 6.52 -4.15 -5.37
C GLU A 82 6.35 -3.35 -6.67
N TYR A 83 5.12 -2.97 -7.02
CA TYR A 83 4.86 -2.10 -8.16
C TYR A 83 5.53 -0.72 -8.00
N LEU A 84 5.42 -0.09 -6.84
CA LEU A 84 6.07 1.20 -6.61
C LEU A 84 7.60 1.10 -6.63
N ALA A 85 8.17 0.01 -6.13
CA ALA A 85 9.60 -0.24 -6.23
C ALA A 85 10.04 -0.42 -7.69
N ALA A 86 9.23 -1.10 -8.50
CA ALA A 86 9.50 -1.29 -9.92
C ALA A 86 9.53 0.03 -10.70
N ALA A 87 8.68 1.01 -10.36
CA ALA A 87 8.74 2.33 -10.99
C ALA A 87 9.68 3.33 -10.33
N ALA A 88 10.09 3.09 -9.08
CA ALA A 88 11.13 3.88 -8.45
C ALA A 88 12.48 3.73 -9.19
N ALA A 89 12.78 2.53 -9.70
CA ALA A 89 14.02 2.25 -10.43
C ALA A 89 14.23 3.12 -11.69
N PRO A 90 13.32 3.17 -12.68
CA PRO A 90 13.48 4.05 -13.84
C PRO A 90 13.44 5.53 -13.45
N LEU A 91 12.63 5.90 -12.45
CA LEU A 91 12.57 7.28 -11.96
C LEU A 91 13.91 7.72 -11.36
N ALA A 92 14.63 6.84 -10.65
CA ALA A 92 15.95 7.12 -10.10
C ALA A 92 16.99 7.39 -11.20
N VAL A 93 16.98 6.61 -12.28
CA VAL A 93 17.89 6.81 -13.43
C VAL A 93 17.62 8.15 -14.11
N LEU A 94 16.35 8.49 -14.35
CA LEU A 94 15.96 9.75 -14.96
C LEU A 94 16.28 10.95 -14.05
N GLN A 95 16.09 10.81 -12.74
CA GLN A 95 16.46 11.84 -11.75
C GLN A 95 17.97 12.07 -11.69
N ASP A 96 18.79 11.02 -11.76
CA ASP A 96 20.25 11.15 -11.77
C ASP A 96 20.74 11.85 -13.04
N GLN A 97 20.21 11.49 -14.21
CA GLN A 97 20.52 12.19 -15.46
C GLN A 97 20.12 13.66 -15.42
N LEU A 98 18.96 13.97 -14.85
CA LEU A 98 18.49 15.35 -14.71
C LEU A 98 19.35 16.13 -13.70
N ALA A 99 19.68 15.52 -12.55
CA ALA A 99 20.54 16.11 -11.53
C ALA A 99 21.93 16.44 -12.09
N GLN A 100 22.52 15.54 -12.89
CA GLN A 100 23.80 15.77 -13.55
C GLN A 100 23.75 16.89 -14.58
N ARG A 101 22.66 17.00 -15.35
CA ARG A 101 22.48 18.07 -16.35
C ARG A 101 22.27 19.44 -15.73
N VAL A 102 21.52 19.53 -14.63
CA VAL A 102 21.13 20.79 -13.98
C VAL A 102 22.12 21.19 -12.85
N GLY A 103 22.94 20.24 -12.39
CA GLY A 103 23.87 20.45 -11.27
C GLY A 103 23.16 20.55 -9.91
N VAL A 104 21.99 19.91 -9.75
CA VAL A 104 21.15 19.98 -8.55
C VAL A 104 20.88 18.58 -8.03
N ASP A 105 21.61 18.19 -6.98
CA ASP A 105 21.51 16.85 -6.36
C ASP A 105 20.21 16.65 -5.55
N GLU A 106 19.49 17.73 -5.23
CA GLU A 106 18.16 17.70 -4.61
C GLU A 106 17.12 16.98 -5.47
N LEU A 107 17.35 16.87 -6.78
CA LEU A 107 16.44 16.19 -7.71
C LEU A 107 16.45 14.66 -7.55
N ARG A 108 17.45 14.10 -6.84
CA ARG A 108 17.57 12.65 -6.54
C ARG A 108 16.63 12.20 -5.40
N MET A 109 15.35 12.51 -5.54
CA MET A 109 14.34 12.28 -4.48
C MET A 109 14.16 10.79 -4.17
N VAL A 110 14.19 9.90 -5.17
CA VAL A 110 14.04 8.45 -4.96
C VAL A 110 15.19 7.93 -4.09
N GLU A 111 16.42 8.34 -4.37
CA GLU A 111 17.60 7.93 -3.63
C GLU A 111 17.55 8.41 -2.17
N ARG A 112 17.15 9.66 -1.93
CA ARG A 112 16.94 10.19 -0.57
C ARG A 112 15.85 9.45 0.19
N VAL A 113 14.74 9.09 -0.45
CA VAL A 113 13.65 8.33 0.21
C VAL A 113 14.08 6.90 0.54
N THR A 114 14.92 6.29 -0.30
CA THR A 114 15.34 4.89 -0.14
C THR A 114 16.50 4.74 0.86
N SER A 115 17.41 5.73 0.94
CA SER A 115 18.59 5.70 1.82
C SER A 115 18.30 5.98 3.30
N VAL A 116 17.17 6.61 3.64
CA VAL A 116 16.95 7.18 4.99
C VAL A 116 16.14 6.30 5.95
N ARG A 117 15.64 5.11 5.56
CA ARG A 117 14.68 4.37 6.42
C ARG A 117 15.23 3.04 7.00
N PRO A 118 15.49 2.95 8.32
CA PRO A 118 15.67 1.66 8.97
C PRO A 118 14.39 0.82 8.82
N ARG A 119 14.55 -0.49 8.55
CA ARG A 119 13.46 -1.45 8.26
C ARG A 119 12.29 -1.39 9.26
N TRP A 120 12.56 -1.08 10.52
CA TRP A 120 11.56 -0.97 11.61
C TRP A 120 10.71 0.31 11.56
N ARG A 121 11.19 1.40 10.94
CA ARG A 121 10.41 2.63 10.66
C ARG A 121 9.72 2.60 9.31
N SER A 122 9.80 1.48 8.59
CA SER A 122 9.05 1.32 7.35
C SER A 122 7.56 1.29 7.70
N THR A 123 6.79 2.28 7.23
CA THR A 123 5.31 2.33 7.30
C THR A 123 4.66 1.02 6.84
N ALA A 124 5.40 0.31 5.99
CA ALA A 124 5.19 -1.02 5.47
C ALA A 124 5.08 -2.12 6.55
N TYR A 125 5.92 -2.05 7.60
CA TYR A 125 5.92 -2.99 8.74
C TYR A 125 4.76 -2.70 9.68
N LEU A 126 4.54 -1.41 10.00
CA LEU A 126 3.46 -0.97 10.88
C LEU A 126 2.08 -1.34 10.31
N GLY A 127 1.85 -1.11 9.01
CA GLY A 127 0.60 -1.48 8.35
C GLY A 127 0.35 -2.99 8.32
N ASN A 128 1.40 -3.80 8.18
CA ASN A 128 1.28 -5.25 8.22
C ASN A 128 1.00 -5.76 9.64
N ALA A 129 1.73 -5.27 10.63
CA ALA A 129 1.52 -5.60 12.04
C ALA A 129 0.10 -5.23 12.50
N PHE A 130 -0.38 -4.05 12.11
CA PHE A 130 -1.74 -3.60 12.39
C PHE A 130 -2.80 -4.49 11.73
N SER A 131 -2.58 -4.91 10.48
CA SER A 131 -3.50 -5.81 9.78
C SER A 131 -3.55 -7.20 10.44
N ILE A 132 -2.40 -7.74 10.86
CA ILE A 132 -2.32 -9.01 11.59
C ILE A 132 -3.01 -8.90 12.96
N PHE A 133 -2.82 -7.79 13.66
CA PHE A 133 -3.48 -7.52 14.93
C PHE A 133 -5.00 -7.50 14.77
N ILE A 134 -5.52 -6.75 13.79
CA ILE A 134 -6.95 -6.72 13.48
C ILE A 134 -7.47 -8.12 13.14
N ALA A 135 -6.75 -8.87 12.31
CA ALA A 135 -7.13 -10.24 11.96
C ALA A 135 -7.23 -11.12 13.22
N GLY A 136 -6.27 -11.02 14.14
CA GLY A 136 -6.29 -11.74 15.41
C GLY A 136 -7.48 -11.36 16.32
N VAL A 137 -7.81 -10.08 16.40
CA VAL A 137 -8.98 -9.61 17.16
C VAL A 137 -10.28 -10.17 16.59
N PHE A 138 -10.46 -10.14 15.27
CA PHE A 138 -11.67 -10.70 14.65
C PHE A 138 -11.73 -12.23 14.71
N LEU A 139 -10.59 -12.90 14.59
CA LEU A 139 -10.51 -14.35 14.70
C LEU A 139 -10.83 -14.83 16.12
N SER A 140 -10.32 -14.14 17.15
CA SER A 140 -10.68 -14.41 18.55
C SER A 140 -12.16 -14.11 18.83
N GLY A 141 -12.70 -13.01 18.28
CA GLY A 141 -14.14 -12.71 18.35
C GLY A 141 -15.03 -13.75 17.65
N SER A 142 -14.55 -14.33 16.54
CA SER A 142 -15.23 -15.41 15.82
C SER A 142 -15.24 -16.70 16.65
N LEU A 143 -14.09 -17.09 17.22
CA LEU A 143 -13.96 -18.23 18.13
C LEU A 143 -14.87 -18.08 19.35
N TYR A 144 -14.90 -16.89 19.95
CA TYR A 144 -15.79 -16.60 21.08
C TYR A 144 -17.27 -16.77 20.71
N ALA A 145 -17.69 -16.28 19.53
CA ALA A 145 -19.06 -16.42 19.07
C ALA A 145 -19.44 -17.89 18.82
N PHE A 146 -18.54 -18.72 18.30
CA PHE A 146 -18.82 -20.15 18.07
C PHE A 146 -18.82 -21.01 19.35
N LEU A 147 -18.13 -20.58 20.40
CA LEU A 147 -18.02 -21.31 21.68
C LEU A 147 -19.09 -20.94 22.70
N ARG A 148 -19.87 -19.89 22.42
CA ARG A 148 -20.98 -19.41 23.24
C ARG A 148 -22.27 -20.14 22.88
#